data_AF-A0A1X7IIF3-F1
#
_entry.id   AF-A0A1X7IIF3-F1
#
_cell.length_a   1.000
_cell.length_b   1.000
_cell.length_c   1.000
_cell.angle_alpha   90.00
_cell.angle_beta   90.00
_cell.angle_gamma   90.00
#
_symmetry.space_group_name_H-M   'P 1'
#
loop_
_entity.id
_entity.type
_entity.pdbx_description
1 polymer ?
#
loop_
_entity_poly.entity_id
_entity_poly.type
_entity_poly.pdbx_seq_one_letter_code
_entity_poly.pdbx_strand_id
1 'polypeptide(L)'
;MIAIKESFAKILEQPDRVAFRDLMKSNFGELNYIDFKAEWIDSDKTARHILAMANSGGGIIVLGVSEEDGEIEPRGLNKIKDKADVTNSLNKFLPNNLEYEILDFTYKESEYDKLKGLKFQLILITDLPRYIPFLSRSESSTIKKDQIYIRRGTQSIQANYEELQKLFNRRIESEYDSTSEKELEEHLAQLKTLYKQIKKHFNISTIDIPEDELKEIFEEQEAFRSKNKNYPDEGFDEFVLKLITIKKELIISQIKK
;
A
#
# COMPACT_ATOMS: atom_id res chain seq x y z
N MET A 1 5.42 -19.63 15.74
CA MET A 1 5.05 -18.78 14.58
C MET A 1 4.23 -17.55 14.97
N ILE A 2 3.22 -17.66 15.86
CA ILE A 2 2.40 -16.51 16.31
C ILE A 2 3.23 -15.46 17.09
N ALA A 3 4.07 -15.90 18.04
CA ALA A 3 4.88 -14.98 18.85
C ALA A 3 5.89 -14.12 18.07
N ILE A 4 6.49 -14.67 17.00
CA ILE A 4 7.43 -13.95 16.12
C ILE A 4 6.70 -12.87 15.31
N LYS A 5 5.51 -13.20 14.78
CA LYS A 5 4.68 -12.23 14.07
C LYS A 5 4.25 -11.09 14.99
N GLU A 6 3.99 -11.37 16.26
CA GLU A 6 3.56 -10.35 17.23
C GLU A 6 4.69 -9.42 17.65
N SER A 7 5.89 -9.94 17.97
CA SER A 7 7.04 -9.10 18.32
C SER A 7 7.52 -8.26 17.14
N PHE A 8 7.47 -8.83 15.93
CA PHE A 8 7.75 -8.08 14.71
C PHE A 8 6.66 -7.05 14.38
N ALA A 9 5.37 -7.37 14.52
CA ALA A 9 4.32 -6.36 14.32
C ALA A 9 4.48 -5.17 15.28
N LYS A 10 4.81 -5.45 16.55
CA LYS A 10 5.09 -4.41 17.55
C LYS A 10 6.26 -3.50 17.16
N ILE A 11 7.36 -4.06 16.61
CA ILE A 11 8.48 -3.22 16.15
C ILE A 11 8.11 -2.37 14.95
N LEU A 12 7.24 -2.84 14.05
CA LEU A 12 6.79 -2.06 12.90
C LEU A 12 5.82 -0.93 13.30
N GLU A 13 4.93 -1.18 14.26
CA GLU A 13 3.93 -0.20 14.71
C GLU A 13 4.52 0.86 15.65
N GLN A 14 5.33 0.41 16.62
CA GLN A 14 5.92 1.26 17.67
C GLN A 14 7.34 0.77 17.98
N PRO A 15 8.34 1.19 17.19
CA PRO A 15 9.71 0.76 17.39
C PRO A 15 10.34 1.46 18.60
N ASP A 16 10.10 0.93 19.79
CA ASP A 16 10.69 1.40 21.03
C ASP A 16 11.68 0.39 21.65
N ARG A 17 12.32 0.81 22.76
CA ARG A 17 13.30 -0.03 23.46
C ARG A 17 12.70 -1.30 24.05
N VAL A 18 11.40 -1.33 24.33
CA VAL A 18 10.72 -2.49 24.89
C VAL A 18 10.44 -3.49 23.77
N ALA A 19 9.85 -3.03 22.67
CA ALA A 19 9.59 -3.81 21.48
C ALA A 19 10.87 -4.44 20.91
N PHE A 20 11.98 -3.68 20.83
CA PHE A 20 13.24 -4.23 20.34
C PHE A 20 13.82 -5.28 21.29
N ARG A 21 13.74 -5.07 22.60
CA ARG A 21 14.17 -6.07 23.59
C ARG A 21 13.37 -7.36 23.45
N ASP A 22 12.05 -7.24 23.26
CA ASP A 22 11.17 -8.39 23.14
C ASP A 22 11.43 -9.15 21.83
N LEU A 23 11.74 -8.44 20.74
CA LEU A 23 12.24 -9.01 19.49
C LEU A 23 13.51 -9.85 19.72
N MET A 24 14.48 -9.32 20.46
CA MET A 24 15.73 -10.04 20.79
C MET A 24 15.49 -11.28 21.67
N LYS A 25 14.45 -11.28 22.52
CA LYS A 25 14.09 -12.44 23.35
C LYS A 25 13.42 -13.56 22.55
N SER A 26 12.75 -13.24 21.45
CA SER A 26 12.03 -14.24 20.65
C SER A 26 12.94 -15.25 19.93
N ASN A 27 14.27 -15.05 19.97
CA ASN A 27 15.35 -15.95 19.51
C ASN A 27 15.00 -16.76 18.25
N PHE A 28 14.79 -16.06 17.14
CA PHE A 28 14.57 -16.65 15.83
C PHE A 28 15.62 -16.09 14.86
N GLY A 29 16.09 -16.94 13.94
CA GLY A 29 17.06 -16.58 12.92
C GLY A 29 16.52 -15.64 11.83
N GLU A 30 17.31 -15.39 10.79
CA GLU A 30 16.92 -14.52 9.68
C GLU A 30 15.64 -14.99 8.96
N LEU A 31 14.81 -14.02 8.59
CA LEU A 31 13.59 -14.24 7.82
C LEU A 31 13.63 -13.37 6.56
N ASN A 32 12.67 -13.58 5.65
CA ASN A 32 12.63 -12.78 4.41
C ASN A 32 12.54 -11.27 4.69
N TYR A 33 11.91 -10.89 5.82
CA TYR A 33 11.63 -9.53 6.25
C TYR A 33 12.50 -9.04 7.43
N ILE A 34 13.46 -9.84 7.91
CA ILE A 34 14.38 -9.48 9.00
C ILE A 34 15.79 -9.95 8.63
N ASP A 35 16.74 -9.03 8.63
CA ASP A 35 18.15 -9.30 8.33
C ASP A 35 19.03 -8.88 9.52
N PHE A 36 19.89 -9.77 9.99
CA PHE A 36 20.77 -9.50 11.14
C PHE A 36 22.20 -9.28 10.66
N LYS A 37 22.86 -8.23 11.17
CA LYS A 37 24.28 -7.97 10.91
C LYS A 37 24.98 -7.60 12.19
N ALA A 38 26.11 -8.24 12.46
CA ALA A 38 26.91 -7.98 13.65
C ALA A 38 27.43 -6.52 13.65
N GLU A 39 27.82 -6.01 12.49
CA GLU A 39 28.30 -4.64 12.31
C GLU A 39 27.73 -4.00 11.04
N TRP A 40 27.96 -2.70 10.87
CA TRP A 40 27.66 -2.00 9.63
C TRP A 40 28.44 -2.59 8.45
N ILE A 41 27.72 -2.98 7.41
CA ILE A 41 28.30 -3.35 6.12
C ILE A 41 28.46 -2.15 5.18
N ASP A 42 29.06 -2.40 4.02
CA ASP A 42 29.27 -1.40 2.97
C ASP A 42 27.93 -0.80 2.51
N SER A 43 27.91 0.50 2.22
CA SER A 43 26.66 1.22 1.90
C SER A 43 25.97 0.68 0.65
N ASP A 44 26.72 0.15 -0.30
CA ASP A 44 26.14 -0.45 -1.50
C ASP A 44 25.48 -1.81 -1.20
N LYS A 45 26.09 -2.65 -0.34
CA LYS A 45 25.44 -3.88 0.15
C LYS A 45 24.19 -3.57 0.95
N THR A 46 24.25 -2.59 1.86
CA THR A 46 23.07 -2.14 2.62
C THR A 46 21.97 -1.65 1.69
N ALA A 47 22.30 -0.82 0.70
CA ALA A 47 21.32 -0.35 -0.28
C ALA A 47 20.72 -1.50 -1.10
N ARG A 48 21.49 -2.54 -1.44
CA ARG A 48 20.98 -3.73 -2.14
C ARG A 48 19.95 -4.47 -1.27
N HIS A 49 20.21 -4.61 0.03
CA HIS A 49 19.25 -5.21 0.96
C HIS A 49 17.97 -4.37 1.09
N ILE A 50 18.10 -3.05 1.22
CA ILE A 50 16.95 -2.13 1.29
C ILE A 50 16.10 -2.22 0.02
N LEU A 51 16.70 -2.17 -1.18
CA LEU A 51 15.98 -2.34 -2.46
C LEU A 51 15.25 -3.68 -2.51
N ALA A 52 15.93 -4.77 -2.12
CA ALA A 52 15.35 -6.10 -2.10
C ALA A 52 14.15 -6.19 -1.16
N MET A 53 14.25 -5.64 0.06
CA MET A 53 13.17 -5.66 1.04
C MET A 53 11.99 -4.77 0.59
N ALA A 54 12.26 -3.55 0.11
CA ALA A 54 11.22 -2.64 -0.36
C ALA A 54 10.38 -3.25 -1.50
N ASN A 55 11.02 -3.99 -2.42
CA ASN A 55 10.32 -4.70 -3.49
C ASN A 55 9.61 -6.00 -3.04
N SER A 56 9.85 -6.47 -1.81
CA SER A 56 9.37 -7.76 -1.31
C SER A 56 8.42 -7.67 -0.10
N GLY A 57 7.90 -6.48 0.21
CA GLY A 57 6.97 -6.27 1.33
C GLY A 57 7.56 -5.51 2.52
N GLY A 58 8.67 -4.79 2.33
CA GLY A 58 9.36 -4.08 3.41
C GLY A 58 10.15 -5.04 4.31
N GLY A 59 10.53 -4.54 5.50
CA GLY A 59 11.27 -5.33 6.48
C GLY A 59 12.15 -4.50 7.38
N ILE A 60 13.02 -5.18 8.14
CA ILE A 60 14.01 -4.52 9.00
C ILE A 60 15.40 -5.11 8.76
N ILE A 61 16.42 -4.25 8.86
CA ILE A 61 17.81 -4.65 8.99
C ILE A 61 18.25 -4.25 10.40
N VAL A 62 18.71 -5.21 11.19
CA VAL A 62 19.12 -5.02 12.58
C VAL A 62 20.63 -5.13 12.68
N LEU A 63 21.28 -4.05 13.10
CA LEU A 63 22.73 -3.94 13.24
C LEU A 63 23.15 -4.05 14.71
N GLY A 64 24.22 -4.80 14.97
CA GLY A 64 24.68 -5.15 16.31
C GLY A 64 24.26 -6.55 16.77
N VAL A 65 23.76 -7.40 15.86
CA VAL A 65 23.28 -8.75 16.18
C VAL A 65 23.93 -9.74 15.21
N SER A 66 24.61 -10.75 15.74
CA SER A 66 25.09 -11.88 14.93
C SER A 66 24.06 -13.00 14.94
N GLU A 67 24.01 -13.77 13.86
CA GLU A 67 23.28 -15.02 13.81
C GLU A 67 24.28 -16.16 13.59
N GLU A 68 24.22 -17.17 14.46
CA GLU A 68 25.01 -18.39 14.37
C GLU A 68 24.05 -19.57 14.57
N ASP A 69 23.99 -20.49 13.60
CA ASP A 69 23.13 -21.69 13.63
C ASP A 69 21.63 -21.43 13.91
N GLY A 70 21.11 -20.27 13.48
CA GLY A 70 19.70 -19.88 13.66
C GLY A 70 19.37 -19.27 15.03
N GLU A 71 20.37 -19.13 15.90
CA GLU A 71 20.27 -18.35 17.13
C GLU A 71 20.86 -16.95 16.95
N ILE A 72 20.20 -15.96 17.54
CA ILE A 72 20.66 -14.57 17.51
C ILE A 72 21.44 -14.24 18.77
N GLU A 73 22.61 -13.63 18.59
CA GLU A 73 23.45 -13.16 19.67
C GLU A 73 23.60 -11.63 19.59
N PRO A 74 23.12 -10.88 20.60
CA PRO A 74 23.34 -9.45 20.69
C PRO A 74 24.83 -9.16 20.95
N ARG A 75 25.52 -8.56 19.99
CA ARG A 75 26.93 -8.15 20.09
C ARG A 75 27.08 -6.66 20.40
N GLY A 76 26.14 -5.87 19.90
CA GLY A 76 26.16 -4.42 19.92
C GLY A 76 27.18 -3.82 18.93
N LEU A 77 26.97 -2.55 18.62
CA LEU A 77 27.86 -1.75 17.78
C LEU A 77 28.85 -0.98 18.65
N ASN A 78 30.11 -0.93 18.23
CA ASN A 78 31.14 -0.10 18.85
C ASN A 78 30.71 1.38 18.89
N LYS A 79 30.12 1.86 17.79
CA LYS A 79 29.58 3.21 17.65
C LYS A 79 28.32 3.23 16.80
N ILE A 80 27.39 4.10 17.16
CA ILE A 80 26.26 4.50 16.32
C ILE A 80 26.82 5.37 15.19
N LYS A 81 26.48 5.05 13.94
CA LYS A 81 26.76 5.93 12.80
C LYS A 81 25.75 7.06 12.77
N ASP A 82 26.20 8.24 12.38
CA ASP A 82 25.32 9.38 12.17
C ASP A 82 24.30 9.08 11.06
N LYS A 83 23.02 9.38 11.32
CA LYS A 83 21.92 9.04 10.41
C LYS A 83 22.03 9.82 9.10
N ALA A 84 22.44 11.09 9.13
CA ALA A 84 22.56 11.90 7.93
C ALA A 84 23.69 11.37 7.03
N ASP A 85 24.82 10.96 7.62
CA ASP A 85 25.92 10.35 6.88
C ASP A 85 25.49 9.04 6.19
N VAL A 86 24.77 8.18 6.91
CA VAL A 86 24.23 6.93 6.34
C VAL A 86 23.22 7.22 5.23
N THR A 87 22.27 8.12 5.47
CA THR A 87 21.27 8.48 4.46
C THR A 87 21.91 9.05 3.20
N ASN A 88 22.91 9.93 3.35
CA ASN A 88 23.65 10.50 2.23
C ASN A 88 24.42 9.44 1.42
N SER A 89 24.97 8.42 2.09
CA SER A 89 25.65 7.34 1.37
C SER A 89 24.67 6.42 0.64
N LEU A 90 23.51 6.13 1.24
CA LEU A 90 22.46 5.28 0.66
C LEU A 90 21.71 5.96 -0.50
N ASN A 91 21.44 7.26 -0.41
CA ASN A 91 20.69 8.02 -1.43
C ASN A 91 21.34 8.02 -2.82
N LYS A 92 22.64 7.71 -2.89
CA LYS A 92 23.36 7.49 -4.16
C LYS A 92 22.79 6.29 -4.93
N PHE A 93 22.31 5.27 -4.22
CA PHE A 93 21.83 4.01 -4.77
C PHE A 93 20.31 3.88 -4.75
N LEU A 94 19.64 4.52 -3.80
CA LEU A 94 18.20 4.36 -3.55
C LEU A 94 17.35 5.43 -4.26
N PRO A 95 16.20 5.06 -4.85
CA PRO A 95 15.24 6.00 -5.43
C PRO A 95 14.61 6.89 -4.34
N ASN A 96 14.29 8.14 -4.70
CA ASN A 96 13.85 9.16 -3.73
C ASN A 96 12.49 8.86 -3.07
N ASN A 97 11.65 8.06 -3.72
CA ASN A 97 10.32 7.68 -3.25
C ASN A 97 10.33 6.39 -2.41
N LEU A 98 11.50 5.78 -2.18
CA LEU A 98 11.65 4.66 -1.25
C LEU A 98 11.78 5.23 0.17
N GLU A 99 10.89 4.79 1.05
CA GLU A 99 10.86 5.24 2.44
C GLU A 99 11.54 4.23 3.36
N TYR A 100 12.45 4.73 4.19
CA TYR A 100 13.09 3.97 5.27
C TYR A 100 13.43 4.89 6.44
N GLU A 101 13.48 4.34 7.64
CA GLU A 101 13.85 5.06 8.86
C GLU A 101 15.03 4.38 9.57
N ILE A 102 15.97 5.19 10.07
CA ILE A 102 17.08 4.71 10.89
C ILE A 102 16.77 5.00 12.36
N LEU A 103 16.78 3.96 13.18
CA LEU A 103 16.48 4.03 14.60
C LEU A 103 17.70 3.61 15.42
N ASP A 104 17.95 4.32 16.52
CA ASP A 104 19.09 4.07 17.39
C ASP A 104 18.61 3.58 18.75
N PHE A 105 19.13 2.44 19.19
CA PHE A 105 18.82 1.89 20.51
C PHE A 105 20.09 1.78 21.33
N THR A 106 20.08 2.35 22.54
CA THR A 106 21.17 2.23 23.51
C THR A 106 20.61 1.77 24.84
N TYR A 107 21.15 0.66 25.36
CA TYR A 107 20.70 0.04 26.59
C TYR A 107 21.75 0.26 27.69
N LYS A 108 21.70 1.42 28.36
CA LYS A 108 22.56 1.64 29.54
C LYS A 108 22.30 0.61 30.64
N GLU A 109 21.02 0.32 30.86
CA GLU A 109 20.52 -0.73 31.73
C GLU A 109 19.38 -1.46 31.02
N SER A 110 19.21 -2.75 31.33
CA SER A 110 18.20 -3.61 30.72
C SER A 110 17.91 -4.76 31.67
N GLU A 111 16.64 -5.15 31.81
CA GLU A 111 16.23 -6.39 32.49
C GLU A 111 16.70 -7.64 31.74
N TYR A 112 17.07 -7.49 30.47
CA TYR A 112 17.72 -8.53 29.69
C TYR A 112 19.22 -8.23 29.66
N ASP A 113 19.98 -8.94 30.49
CA ASP A 113 21.41 -8.69 30.74
C ASP A 113 22.25 -8.68 29.45
N LYS A 114 21.89 -9.50 28.46
CA LYS A 114 22.59 -9.56 27.17
C LYS A 114 22.59 -8.24 26.39
N LEU A 115 21.68 -7.30 26.68
CA LEU A 115 21.64 -5.99 26.02
C LEU A 115 22.38 -4.91 26.79
N LYS A 116 22.75 -5.14 28.05
CA LYS A 116 23.29 -4.10 28.91
C LYS A 116 24.62 -3.55 28.37
N GLY A 117 24.71 -2.24 28.26
CA GLY A 117 25.84 -1.52 27.67
C GLY A 117 25.89 -1.51 26.15
N LEU A 118 24.98 -2.23 25.47
CA LEU A 118 25.02 -2.39 24.01
C LEU A 118 24.26 -1.27 23.27
N LYS A 119 24.69 -1.07 22.03
CA LYS A 119 24.14 -0.10 21.08
C LYS A 119 23.72 -0.82 19.80
N PHE A 120 22.60 -0.44 19.23
CA PHE A 120 22.06 -1.05 18.02
C PHE A 120 21.55 0.04 17.09
N GLN A 121 21.55 -0.25 15.80
CA GLN A 121 20.84 0.56 14.81
C GLN A 121 19.92 -0.34 14.00
N LEU A 122 18.73 0.15 13.73
CA LEU A 122 17.76 -0.53 12.88
C LEU A 122 17.50 0.34 11.67
N ILE A 123 17.37 -0.32 10.52
CA ILE A 123 16.83 0.29 9.31
C ILE A 123 15.46 -0.34 9.12
N LEU A 124 14.41 0.46 9.27
CA LEU A 124 13.02 0.07 9.02
C LEU A 124 12.69 0.44 7.58
N ILE A 125 12.29 -0.53 6.75
CA ILE A 125 11.96 -0.34 5.34
C ILE A 125 10.44 -0.46 5.20
N THR A 126 9.80 0.63 4.75
CA THR A 126 8.35 0.70 4.59
C THR A 126 7.90 -0.11 3.38
N ASP A 127 6.77 -0.80 3.53
CA ASP A 127 6.13 -1.47 2.43
C ASP A 127 5.25 -0.51 1.62
N LEU A 128 5.65 -0.28 0.36
CA LEU A 128 5.04 0.71 -0.53
C LEU A 128 4.59 0.05 -1.85
N PRO A 129 3.55 -0.82 -1.83
CA PRO A 129 3.16 -1.62 -2.99
C PRO A 129 2.71 -0.80 -4.22
N ARG A 130 2.28 0.45 -4.03
CA ARG A 130 1.92 1.34 -5.15
C ARG A 130 3.13 1.88 -5.92
N TYR A 131 4.29 1.93 -5.28
CA TYR A 131 5.50 2.56 -5.85
C TYR A 131 6.51 1.54 -6.36
N ILE A 132 6.30 0.24 -6.10
CA ILE A 132 7.13 -0.82 -6.67
C ILE A 132 6.90 -0.94 -8.20
N PRO A 133 7.92 -1.35 -8.98
CA PRO A 133 9.27 -1.69 -8.52
C PRO A 133 10.15 -0.46 -8.23
N PHE A 134 10.95 -0.56 -7.17
CA PHE A 134 12.08 0.32 -6.92
C PHE A 134 13.33 -0.20 -7.64
N LEU A 135 13.94 0.67 -8.43
CA LEU A 135 15.17 0.40 -9.18
C LEU A 135 16.36 1.08 -8.52
N SER A 136 17.53 0.47 -8.62
CA SER A 136 18.80 1.08 -8.23
C SER A 136 19.16 2.29 -9.11
N ARG A 137 19.62 3.38 -8.49
CA ARG A 137 19.98 4.63 -9.20
C ARG A 137 21.38 4.64 -9.80
N SER A 138 22.31 3.90 -9.20
CA SER A 138 23.72 3.91 -9.56
C SER A 138 24.32 2.52 -9.47
N GLU A 139 25.53 2.38 -10.01
CA GLU A 139 26.29 1.14 -10.08
C GLU A 139 27.44 1.13 -9.07
N SER A 140 27.72 -0.06 -8.52
CA SER A 140 28.85 -0.38 -7.65
C SER A 140 29.30 -1.82 -7.91
N SER A 141 30.20 -2.35 -7.07
CA SER A 141 30.58 -3.76 -7.10
C SER A 141 29.41 -4.70 -6.80
N THR A 142 28.42 -4.26 -6.03
CA THR A 142 27.26 -5.07 -5.65
C THR A 142 25.94 -4.56 -6.26
N ILE A 143 25.83 -3.31 -6.69
CA ILE A 143 24.60 -2.83 -7.32
C ILE A 143 24.88 -2.60 -8.79
N LYS A 144 24.03 -3.13 -9.67
CA LYS A 144 23.97 -2.74 -11.07
C LYS A 144 22.94 -1.64 -11.22
N LYS A 145 23.18 -0.67 -12.08
CA LYS A 145 22.25 0.44 -12.33
C LYS A 145 20.94 -0.07 -12.97
N ASP A 146 19.83 0.59 -12.61
CA ASP A 146 18.49 0.34 -13.16
C ASP A 146 18.03 -1.12 -13.01
N GLN A 147 18.47 -1.77 -11.92
CA GLN A 147 18.10 -3.15 -11.62
C GLN A 147 17.12 -3.23 -10.46
N ILE A 148 16.25 -4.24 -10.55
CA ILE A 148 15.28 -4.59 -9.52
C ILE A 148 15.89 -5.72 -8.69
N TYR A 149 15.98 -5.50 -7.39
CA TYR A 149 16.40 -6.50 -6.42
C TYR A 149 15.19 -6.95 -5.61
N ILE A 150 15.16 -8.23 -5.22
CA ILE A 150 14.12 -8.84 -4.41
C ILE A 150 14.73 -9.78 -3.36
N ARG A 151 13.96 -10.09 -2.31
CA ARG A 151 14.31 -11.08 -1.29
C ARG A 151 13.92 -12.47 -1.76
N ARG A 152 14.89 -13.38 -1.84
CA ARG A 152 14.67 -14.81 -2.02
C ARG A 152 15.27 -15.54 -0.83
N GLY A 153 14.41 -15.92 0.12
CA GLY A 153 14.89 -16.38 1.42
C GLY A 153 15.62 -15.27 2.15
N THR A 154 16.79 -15.60 2.69
CA THR A 154 17.69 -14.65 3.37
C THR A 154 18.62 -13.88 2.44
N GLN A 155 18.47 -14.03 1.11
CA GLN A 155 19.33 -13.40 0.12
C GLN A 155 18.66 -12.25 -0.64
N SER A 156 19.47 -11.28 -1.03
CA SER A 156 19.07 -10.15 -1.89
C SER A 156 19.68 -10.31 -3.28
N ILE A 157 18.82 -10.64 -4.25
CA ILE A 157 19.22 -11.02 -5.61
C ILE A 157 18.50 -10.17 -6.66
N GLN A 158 18.99 -10.19 -7.89
CA GLN A 158 18.29 -9.56 -9.02
C GLN A 158 17.02 -10.34 -9.36
N ALA A 159 15.92 -9.62 -9.57
CA ALA A 159 14.63 -10.22 -9.91
C ALA A 159 14.69 -10.92 -11.29
N ASN A 160 14.21 -12.15 -11.34
CA ASN A 160 13.96 -12.85 -12.59
C ASN A 160 12.53 -12.59 -13.12
N TYR A 161 12.20 -13.20 -14.26
CA TYR A 161 10.88 -13.05 -14.88
C TYR A 161 9.72 -13.34 -13.92
N GLU A 162 9.75 -14.46 -13.19
CA GLU A 162 8.66 -14.87 -12.29
C GLU A 162 8.49 -13.89 -11.13
N GLU A 163 9.60 -13.40 -10.58
CA GLU A 163 9.59 -12.43 -9.49
C GLU A 163 9.07 -11.08 -9.95
N LEU A 164 9.42 -10.65 -11.16
CA LEU A 164 8.86 -9.46 -11.79
C LEU A 164 7.36 -9.57 -12.00
N GLN A 165 6.85 -10.72 -12.48
CA GLN A 165 5.41 -10.94 -12.63
C GLN A 165 4.67 -10.79 -11.30
N LYS A 166 5.19 -11.41 -10.23
CA LYS A 166 4.62 -11.29 -8.88
C LYS A 166 4.61 -9.84 -8.39
N LEU A 167 5.72 -9.13 -8.62
CA LEU A 167 5.86 -7.73 -8.22
C LEU A 167 4.86 -6.83 -8.95
N PHE A 168 4.71 -6.98 -10.26
CA PHE A 168 3.75 -6.18 -11.03
C PHE A 168 2.30 -6.49 -10.64
N ASN A 169 1.94 -7.76 -10.44
CA ASN A 169 0.60 -8.13 -9.97
C ASN A 169 0.29 -7.51 -8.61
N ARG A 170 1.26 -7.54 -7.69
CA ARG A 170 1.13 -6.94 -6.36
C ARG A 170 0.91 -5.42 -6.42
N ARG A 171 1.59 -4.74 -7.34
CA ARG A 171 1.38 -3.31 -7.57
C ARG A 171 -0.03 -3.04 -8.07
N ILE A 172 -0.44 -3.77 -9.11
CA ILE A 172 -1.78 -3.73 -9.71
C ILE A 172 -2.83 -3.87 -8.59
N GLU A 173 -2.80 -4.95 -7.81
CA GLU A 173 -3.73 -5.20 -6.69
C GLU A 173 -3.83 -3.99 -5.74
N SER A 174 -2.69 -3.39 -5.37
CA SER A 174 -2.67 -2.22 -4.47
C SER A 174 -3.26 -0.92 -5.06
N GLU A 175 -3.31 -0.81 -6.38
CA GLU A 175 -3.97 0.30 -7.09
C GLU A 175 -5.49 0.04 -7.17
N TYR A 176 -5.91 -1.20 -7.49
CA TYR A 176 -7.33 -1.56 -7.65
C TYR A 176 -8.14 -1.51 -6.35
N ASP A 177 -7.58 -1.96 -5.22
CA ASP A 177 -8.31 -2.01 -3.94
C ASP A 177 -8.78 -0.62 -3.48
N SER A 178 -7.98 0.41 -3.72
CA SER A 178 -8.29 1.77 -3.27
C SER A 178 -9.07 2.62 -4.28
N THR A 179 -8.95 2.28 -5.56
CA THR A 179 -9.52 3.07 -6.65
C THR A 179 -10.93 2.59 -6.95
N SER A 180 -11.17 1.28 -6.94
CA SER A 180 -12.47 0.70 -7.32
C SER A 180 -13.61 0.98 -6.33
N GLU A 181 -13.36 1.00 -5.02
CA GLU A 181 -14.39 1.32 -4.02
C GLU A 181 -14.80 2.80 -4.06
N LYS A 182 -13.82 3.71 -4.14
CA LYS A 182 -14.08 5.15 -4.23
C LYS A 182 -14.75 5.55 -5.53
N GLU A 183 -14.33 4.97 -6.66
CA GLU A 183 -14.92 5.25 -7.97
C GLU A 183 -16.40 4.86 -8.03
N LEU A 184 -16.81 3.74 -7.44
CA LEU A 184 -18.21 3.30 -7.52
C LEU A 184 -19.15 4.22 -6.74
N GLU A 185 -18.78 4.59 -5.52
CA GLU A 185 -19.59 5.52 -4.71
C GLU A 185 -19.69 6.89 -5.39
N GLU A 186 -18.57 7.41 -5.91
CA GLU A 186 -18.52 8.67 -6.64
C GLU A 186 -19.36 8.62 -7.92
N HIS A 187 -19.23 7.57 -8.73
CA HIS A 187 -20.02 7.41 -9.96
C HIS A 187 -21.52 7.30 -9.66
N LEU A 188 -21.92 6.59 -8.60
CA LEU A 188 -23.33 6.50 -8.19
C LEU A 188 -23.86 7.86 -7.70
N ALA A 189 -23.06 8.62 -6.96
CA ALA A 189 -23.43 9.96 -6.50
C ALA A 189 -23.57 10.96 -7.66
N GLN A 190 -22.64 10.93 -8.62
CA GLN A 190 -22.72 11.73 -9.85
C GLN A 190 -23.96 11.35 -10.66
N LEU A 191 -24.21 10.05 -10.88
CA LEU A 191 -25.37 9.59 -11.62
C LEU A 191 -26.69 9.98 -10.93
N LYS A 192 -26.78 9.84 -9.61
CA LYS A 192 -27.95 10.31 -8.84
C LYS A 192 -28.20 11.81 -9.02
N THR A 193 -27.13 12.60 -9.13
CA THR A 193 -27.23 14.03 -9.40
C THR A 193 -27.78 14.29 -10.80
N LEU A 194 -27.33 13.55 -11.81
CA LEU A 194 -27.84 13.65 -13.19
C LEU A 194 -29.32 13.29 -13.29
N TYR A 195 -29.77 12.23 -12.61
CA TYR A 195 -31.19 11.84 -12.55
C TYR A 195 -32.09 12.98 -12.02
N LYS A 196 -31.59 13.80 -11.08
CA LYS A 196 -32.33 14.94 -10.53
C LYS A 196 -32.44 16.13 -11.47
N GLN A 197 -31.55 16.26 -12.46
CA GLN A 197 -31.55 17.39 -13.39
C GLN A 197 -32.58 17.23 -14.51
N ILE A 198 -33.06 16.02 -14.77
CA ILE A 198 -34.07 15.78 -15.81
C ILE A 198 -35.45 15.97 -15.20
N LYS A 199 -36.20 16.98 -15.66
CA LYS A 199 -37.58 17.20 -15.21
C LYS A 199 -38.51 16.18 -15.87
N LYS A 200 -39.41 15.59 -15.09
CA LYS A 200 -40.42 14.63 -15.59
C LYS A 200 -41.44 15.27 -16.54
N HIS A 201 -41.70 16.56 -16.35
CA HIS A 201 -42.63 17.34 -17.17
C HIS A 201 -42.05 18.73 -17.47
N PHE A 202 -42.40 19.30 -18.60
CA PHE A 202 -42.18 20.71 -18.92
C PHE A 202 -43.50 21.47 -18.88
N ASN A 203 -43.46 22.74 -18.46
CA ASN A 203 -44.61 23.64 -18.58
C ASN A 203 -44.70 24.10 -20.04
N ILE A 204 -45.85 23.91 -20.67
CA ILE A 204 -46.11 24.45 -22.00
C ILE A 204 -46.42 25.95 -21.83
N SER A 205 -45.66 26.82 -22.48
CA SER A 205 -45.99 28.24 -22.56
C SER A 205 -47.10 28.46 -23.58
N THR A 206 -48.19 29.09 -23.18
CA THR A 206 -49.40 29.37 -23.97
C THR A 206 -49.22 30.35 -25.14
N ILE A 207 -47.99 30.71 -25.48
CA ILE A 207 -47.70 31.82 -26.40
C ILE A 207 -47.77 31.37 -27.87
N ASP A 208 -47.67 30.07 -28.16
CA ASP A 208 -47.66 29.53 -29.53
C ASP A 208 -48.90 28.68 -29.89
N ILE A 209 -49.99 28.77 -29.13
CA ILE A 209 -51.20 27.97 -29.37
C ILE A 209 -52.29 28.84 -30.02
N PRO A 210 -52.82 28.46 -31.20
CA PRO A 210 -53.95 29.15 -31.84
C PRO A 210 -55.17 29.26 -30.90
N GLU A 211 -55.87 30.39 -30.97
CA GLU A 211 -56.96 30.76 -30.04
C GLU A 211 -58.13 29.75 -29.99
N ASP A 212 -58.31 28.97 -31.07
CA ASP A 212 -59.36 27.96 -31.18
C ASP A 212 -59.01 26.65 -30.45
N GLU A 213 -57.72 26.26 -30.40
CA GLU A 213 -57.24 25.10 -29.62
C GLU A 213 -57.18 25.39 -28.12
N LEU A 214 -57.03 26.67 -27.75
CA LEU A 214 -57.06 27.12 -26.36
C LEU A 214 -58.41 26.82 -25.67
N LYS A 215 -59.54 26.86 -26.38
CA LYS A 215 -60.86 26.60 -25.76
C LYS A 215 -61.07 25.15 -25.37
N GLU A 216 -60.61 24.19 -26.18
CA GLU A 216 -60.65 22.76 -25.82
C GLU A 216 -59.71 22.44 -24.65
N ILE A 217 -58.54 23.07 -24.61
CA ILE A 217 -57.52 22.88 -23.56
C ILE A 217 -57.97 23.45 -22.20
N PHE A 218 -58.79 24.50 -22.18
CA PHE A 218 -59.30 25.10 -20.94
C PHE A 218 -60.37 24.25 -20.24
N GLU A 219 -61.07 23.38 -20.95
CA GLU A 219 -62.07 22.47 -20.36
C GLU A 219 -61.43 21.28 -19.64
N GLU A 220 -60.22 20.85 -20.03
CA GLU A 220 -59.45 19.79 -19.38
C GLU A 220 -58.32 20.37 -18.49
N GLN A 221 -58.63 20.64 -17.22
CA GLN A 221 -57.77 21.31 -16.23
C GLN A 221 -56.37 20.67 -15.92
N GLU A 222 -55.91 19.64 -16.65
CA GLU A 222 -54.59 19.00 -16.43
C GLU A 222 -53.50 19.36 -17.46
N ALA A 223 -53.81 20.11 -18.53
CA ALA A 223 -53.00 20.14 -19.76
C ALA A 223 -51.80 21.11 -19.83
N PHE A 224 -51.34 21.72 -18.73
CA PHE A 224 -50.15 22.61 -18.80
C PHE A 224 -48.81 21.88 -18.66
N ARG A 225 -48.79 20.53 -18.67
CA ARG A 225 -47.58 19.72 -18.47
C ARG A 225 -47.40 18.69 -19.57
N SER A 226 -46.43 18.91 -20.47
CA SER A 226 -46.02 17.87 -21.42
C SER A 226 -45.03 16.91 -20.74
N LYS A 227 -45.23 15.59 -20.89
CA LYS A 227 -44.28 14.57 -20.41
C LYS A 227 -42.97 14.69 -21.18
N ASN A 228 -41.85 14.78 -20.46
CA ASN A 228 -40.53 14.80 -21.08
C ASN A 228 -40.22 13.42 -21.67
N LYS A 229 -40.15 13.32 -23.00
CA LYS A 229 -39.83 12.07 -23.72
C LYS A 229 -38.42 11.53 -23.43
N ASN A 230 -37.51 12.39 -22.95
CA ASN A 230 -36.14 12.02 -22.59
C ASN A 230 -36.00 11.75 -21.08
N TYR A 231 -37.09 11.74 -20.32
CA TYR A 231 -37.05 11.34 -18.92
C TYR A 231 -36.86 9.81 -18.85
N PRO A 232 -35.88 9.30 -18.08
CA PRO A 232 -35.65 7.86 -17.95
C PRO A 232 -36.92 7.10 -17.55
N ASP A 233 -37.17 5.95 -18.20
CA ASP A 233 -38.33 5.10 -17.89
C ASP A 233 -38.20 4.44 -16.51
N GLU A 234 -36.96 4.15 -16.09
CA GLU A 234 -36.63 3.59 -14.78
C GLU A 234 -36.22 4.69 -13.79
N GLY A 235 -36.60 4.54 -12.51
CA GLY A 235 -36.11 5.38 -11.42
C GLY A 235 -34.67 5.03 -11.03
N PHE A 236 -33.99 5.94 -10.32
CA PHE A 236 -32.63 5.67 -9.82
C PHE A 236 -32.56 4.41 -8.94
N ASP A 237 -33.57 4.18 -8.09
CA ASP A 237 -33.61 3.00 -7.22
C ASP A 237 -33.84 1.70 -8.02
N GLU A 238 -34.63 1.75 -9.10
CA GLU A 238 -34.83 0.62 -10.02
C GLU A 238 -33.55 0.28 -10.77
N PHE A 239 -32.82 1.30 -11.25
CA PHE A 239 -31.49 1.13 -11.83
C PHE A 239 -30.52 0.46 -10.85
N VAL A 240 -30.48 0.92 -9.58
CA VAL A 240 -29.62 0.31 -8.55
C VAL A 240 -30.01 -1.14 -8.26
N LEU A 241 -31.31 -1.46 -8.18
CA LEU A 241 -31.80 -2.84 -8.00
C LEU A 241 -31.34 -3.76 -9.14
N LYS A 242 -31.36 -3.28 -10.38
CA LYS A 242 -30.85 -4.01 -11.54
C LYS A 242 -29.35 -4.28 -11.43
N LEU A 243 -28.56 -3.29 -11.03
CA LEU A 243 -27.11 -3.46 -10.80
C LEU A 243 -26.81 -4.48 -9.70
N ILE A 244 -27.57 -4.46 -8.59
CA ILE A 244 -27.42 -5.44 -7.51
C ILE A 244 -27.63 -6.85 -8.03
N THR A 245 -28.67 -7.07 -8.86
CA THR A 245 -28.95 -8.37 -9.47
C THR A 245 -27.80 -8.85 -10.34
N ILE A 246 -27.32 -8.01 -11.26
CA ILE A 246 -26.17 -8.33 -12.13
C ILE A 246 -24.92 -8.64 -11.30
N LYS A 247 -24.64 -7.84 -10.28
CA LYS A 247 -23.46 -8.03 -9.42
C LYS A 247 -23.52 -9.35 -8.65
N LYS A 248 -24.69 -9.73 -8.14
CA LYS A 248 -24.90 -11.02 -7.47
C LYS A 248 -24.62 -12.19 -8.41
N GLU A 249 -25.10 -12.13 -9.65
CA GLU A 249 -24.84 -13.17 -10.66
C GLU A 249 -23.35 -13.30 -10.98
N LEU A 250 -22.65 -12.17 -11.15
CA LEU A 250 -21.20 -12.18 -11.37
C LEU A 250 -20.44 -12.83 -10.22
N ILE A 251 -20.74 -12.45 -8.96
CA ILE A 251 -20.08 -13.04 -7.78
C ILE A 251 -20.32 -14.55 -7.72
N ILE A 252 -21.57 -14.99 -7.93
CA ILE A 252 -21.92 -16.42 -7.96
C ILE A 252 -21.15 -17.16 -9.07
N SER A 253 -20.99 -16.55 -10.24
CA SER A 253 -20.27 -17.16 -11.37
C SER A 253 -18.78 -17.36 -11.09
N GLN A 254 -18.17 -16.46 -10.31
CA GLN A 254 -16.75 -16.52 -9.95
C GLN A 254 -16.46 -17.58 -8.88
N ILE A 255 -17.39 -17.81 -7.95
CA ILE A 255 -17.26 -18.82 -6.89
C ILE A 255 -17.45 -20.25 -7.43
N LYS A 256 -18.17 -20.42 -8.55
CA LYS A 256 -18.45 -21.73 -9.17
C LYS A 256 -17.33 -22.24 -10.10
N LYS A 257 -16.27 -21.47 -10.30
CA LYS A 257 -15.06 -21.90 -11.02
C LYS A 257 -14.04 -22.48 -10.05
#